data_AF-A0A317WUM6-F1
#
_entry.id   AF-A0A317WUM6-F1
#
_cell.length_a   1.000
_cell.length_b   1.000
_cell.length_c   1.000
_cell.angle_alpha   90.00
_cell.angle_beta   90.00
_cell.angle_gamma   90.00
#
_symmetry.space_group_name_H-M   'P 1'
#
loop_
_entity.id
_entity.type
_entity.pdbx_description
1 polymer ?
#
loop_
_entity_poly.entity_id
_entity_poly.type
_entity_poly.pdbx_seq_one_letter_code
_entity_poly.pdbx_strand_id
1 'polypeptide(L)'
;MGYTHYYQVGDKNSPEWKAAWPKLVRDAQRIIDHDHVPLTGPTENDDEETVTPPLVDEVEGIYLNGAYDGGHEPLIIQCRQHRSSGFTKTARKPYDTVVGCILLRAFMLAPTQFYVGSDGFWEEWKDARDLYASLWPGEAIECPWGE
;
A
#
# COMPACT_ATOMS: atom_id res chain seq x y z
N MET A 1 4.15 -3.39 20.45
CA MET A 1 2.83 -3.36 19.76
C MET A 1 2.89 -2.22 18.77
N GLY A 2 2.63 -2.47 17.49
CA GLY A 2 2.75 -1.49 16.42
C GLY A 2 1.41 -1.33 15.71
N TYR A 3 1.14 -0.13 15.20
CA TYR A 3 -0.02 0.18 14.35
C TYR A 3 0.06 -0.63 13.05
N THR A 4 -0.97 -1.44 12.78
CA THR A 4 -0.97 -2.44 11.70
C THR A 4 -2.07 -2.17 10.69
N HIS A 5 -1.73 -2.37 9.41
CA HIS A 5 -2.70 -2.48 8.33
C HIS A 5 -2.75 -3.92 7.82
N TYR A 6 -3.95 -4.39 7.51
CA TYR A 6 -4.25 -5.72 7.01
C TYR A 6 -4.84 -5.59 5.62
N TYR A 7 -4.53 -6.55 4.75
CA TYR A 7 -5.14 -6.59 3.42
C TYR A 7 -5.32 -8.02 2.93
N GLN A 8 -6.30 -8.20 2.05
CA GLN A 8 -6.57 -9.46 1.40
C GLN A 8 -7.09 -9.25 -0.02
N VAL A 9 -6.52 -9.97 -0.97
CA VAL A 9 -7.09 -10.18 -2.30
C VAL A 9 -8.08 -11.34 -2.21
N GLY A 10 -9.31 -11.18 -2.70
CA GLY A 10 -10.32 -12.23 -2.78
C GLY A 10 -9.95 -13.27 -3.84
N ASP A 11 -10.56 -13.18 -5.01
CA ASP A 11 -10.20 -14.01 -6.16
C ASP A 11 -9.16 -13.30 -7.03
N LYS A 12 -7.90 -13.76 -6.95
CA LYS A 12 -6.78 -13.26 -7.79
C LYS A 12 -7.02 -13.47 -9.29
N ASN A 13 -7.91 -14.39 -9.66
CA ASN A 13 -8.24 -14.68 -11.06
C ASN A 13 -9.46 -13.92 -11.56
N SER A 14 -10.15 -13.17 -10.68
CA SER A 14 -11.33 -12.40 -11.05
C SER A 14 -10.99 -11.37 -12.14
N PRO A 15 -11.93 -11.10 -13.07
CA PRO A 15 -11.74 -10.07 -14.09
C PRO A 15 -11.45 -8.69 -13.49
N GLU A 16 -12.09 -8.36 -12.37
CA GLU A 16 -11.91 -7.10 -11.65
C GLU A 16 -10.49 -6.95 -11.13
N TRP A 17 -9.97 -7.93 -10.37
CA TRP A 17 -8.60 -7.84 -9.86
C TRP A 17 -7.56 -7.83 -10.98
N LYS A 18 -7.76 -8.64 -12.03
CA LYS A 18 -6.88 -8.63 -13.20
C LYS A 18 -6.85 -7.28 -13.92
N ALA A 19 -7.97 -6.56 -13.97
CA ALA A 19 -8.04 -5.22 -14.55
C ALA A 19 -7.47 -4.14 -13.62
N ALA A 20 -7.62 -4.33 -12.30
CA ALA A 20 -7.12 -3.42 -11.28
C ALA A 20 -5.61 -3.51 -11.10
N TRP A 21 -5.03 -4.70 -11.13
CA TRP A 21 -3.62 -4.92 -10.78
C TRP A 21 -2.62 -4.07 -11.58
N PRO A 22 -2.64 -4.04 -12.94
CA PRO A 22 -1.74 -3.18 -13.70
C PRO A 22 -1.94 -1.68 -13.40
N LYS A 23 -3.18 -1.27 -13.08
CA LYS A 23 -3.48 0.11 -12.70
C LYS A 23 -2.91 0.43 -11.31
N LEU A 24 -3.10 -0.47 -10.35
CA LEU A 24 -2.58 -0.32 -8.99
C LEU A 24 -1.06 -0.19 -8.98
N VAL A 25 -0.35 -0.99 -9.79
CA VAL A 25 1.12 -0.89 -9.91
C VAL A 25 1.53 0.50 -10.42
N ARG A 26 0.92 0.99 -11.50
CA ARG A 26 1.19 2.36 -12.00
C ARG A 26 0.83 3.44 -10.99
N ASP A 27 -0.29 3.28 -10.31
CA ASP A 27 -0.78 4.22 -9.32
C ASP A 27 0.10 4.20 -8.05
N ALA A 28 0.66 3.06 -7.66
CA ALA A 28 1.62 2.94 -6.57
C ALA A 28 2.91 3.72 -6.87
N GLN A 29 3.43 3.60 -8.11
CA GLN A 29 4.58 4.42 -8.54
C GLN A 29 4.24 5.91 -8.47
N ARG A 30 3.03 6.29 -8.93
CA ARG A 30 2.57 7.68 -8.87
C ARG A 30 2.44 8.21 -7.43
N ILE A 31 2.01 7.37 -6.47
CA ILE A 31 1.97 7.72 -5.05
C ILE A 31 3.38 7.94 -4.52
N ILE A 32 4.31 7.02 -4.82
CA ILE A 32 5.72 7.10 -4.41
C ILE A 32 6.39 8.36 -4.97
N ASP A 33 6.14 8.70 -6.24
CA ASP A 33 6.74 9.88 -6.87
C ASP A 33 6.21 11.21 -6.31
N HIS A 34 4.98 11.21 -5.76
CA HIS A 34 4.35 12.40 -5.21
C HIS A 34 4.64 12.60 -3.72
N ASP A 35 4.84 11.52 -2.97
CA ASP A 35 5.20 11.63 -1.57
C ASP A 35 6.70 11.92 -1.41
N HIS A 36 7.04 12.87 -0.54
CA HIS A 36 8.43 13.26 -0.27
C HIS A 36 9.04 12.49 0.91
N VAL A 37 8.34 11.44 1.38
CA VAL A 37 8.82 10.57 2.44
C VAL A 37 10.01 9.73 1.93
N PRO A 38 11.11 9.64 2.69
CA PRO A 38 12.20 8.71 2.37
C PRO A 38 11.72 7.24 2.43
N LEU A 39 11.73 6.57 1.28
CA LEU A 39 11.35 5.16 1.13
C LEU A 39 12.55 4.30 0.76
N THR A 40 12.45 3.01 1.10
CA THR A 40 13.38 1.96 0.66
C THR A 40 12.63 0.76 0.08
N GLY A 41 13.30 -0.02 -0.76
CA GLY A 41 12.79 -1.25 -1.34
C GLY A 41 13.39 -2.51 -0.70
N PRO A 42 13.36 -3.65 -1.42
CA PRO A 42 14.01 -4.87 -0.98
C PRO A 42 15.53 -4.69 -0.83
N THR A 43 16.09 -5.27 0.22
CA THR A 43 17.54 -5.36 0.44
C THR A 43 17.97 -6.83 0.47
N GLU A 44 19.17 -7.14 -0.03
CA GLU A 44 19.68 -8.53 -0.04
C GLU A 44 20.12 -8.99 1.36
N ASN A 45 20.34 -8.05 2.28
CA ASN A 45 20.70 -8.28 3.67
C ASN A 45 19.81 -7.43 4.59
N ASP A 46 19.65 -7.83 5.85
CA ASP A 46 19.01 -7.03 6.92
C ASP A 46 19.86 -5.80 7.33
N ASP A 47 20.56 -5.21 6.37
CA ASP A 47 21.33 -3.98 6.54
C ASP A 47 20.38 -2.78 6.44
N GLU A 48 19.94 -2.30 7.61
CA GLU A 48 19.04 -1.16 7.75
C GLU A 48 19.66 0.16 7.25
N GLU A 49 20.97 0.22 6.99
CA GLU A 49 21.65 1.40 6.43
C GLU A 49 21.56 1.46 4.90
N THR A 50 21.31 0.33 4.23
CA THR A 50 21.23 0.27 2.76
C THR A 50 19.85 0.72 2.28
N VAL A 51 19.80 1.87 1.60
CA VAL A 51 18.58 2.36 0.94
C VAL A 51 18.55 1.92 -0.53
N THR A 52 17.52 1.17 -0.92
CA THR A 52 17.26 0.77 -2.30
C THR A 52 15.98 1.41 -2.81
N PRO A 53 15.77 1.57 -4.14
CA PRO A 53 14.50 2.06 -4.65
C PRO A 53 13.34 1.11 -4.30
N PRO A 54 12.14 1.63 -3.94
CA PRO A 54 10.92 0.83 -3.85
C PRO A 54 10.70 -0.04 -5.09
N LEU A 55 10.21 -1.25 -4.90
CA LEU A 55 9.85 -2.14 -6.00
C LEU A 55 8.38 -1.92 -6.36
N VAL A 56 8.13 -1.55 -7.61
CA VAL A 56 6.79 -1.44 -8.18
C VAL A 56 6.82 -2.02 -9.57
N ASP A 57 6.34 -3.26 -9.70
CA ASP A 57 6.43 -4.02 -10.94
C ASP A 57 5.20 -4.95 -11.11
N GLU A 58 4.70 -5.07 -12.34
CA GLU A 58 3.50 -5.88 -12.61
C GLU A 58 3.71 -7.37 -12.37
N VAL A 59 4.96 -7.83 -12.42
CA VAL A 59 5.38 -9.22 -12.31
C VAL A 59 5.83 -9.55 -10.88
N GLU A 60 6.70 -8.73 -10.31
CA GLU A 60 7.31 -8.93 -8.99
C GLU A 60 6.42 -8.41 -7.85
N GLY A 61 5.61 -7.40 -8.09
CA GLY A 61 4.68 -6.84 -7.10
C GLY A 61 5.05 -5.43 -6.62
N ILE A 62 4.50 -5.08 -5.46
CA ILE A 62 4.78 -3.84 -4.75
C ILE A 62 5.53 -4.22 -3.47
N TYR A 63 6.73 -3.66 -3.28
CA TYR A 63 7.50 -3.74 -2.04
C TYR A 63 8.05 -2.36 -1.69
N LEU A 64 7.73 -1.88 -0.49
CA LEU A 64 8.33 -0.66 0.06
C LEU A 64 8.33 -0.67 1.59
N ASN A 65 9.24 0.09 2.17
CA ASN A 65 9.30 0.42 3.60
C ASN A 65 9.76 1.89 3.74
N GLY A 66 9.68 2.45 4.95
CA GLY A 66 10.37 3.70 5.25
C GLY A 66 11.89 3.49 5.28
N ALA A 67 12.65 4.47 4.80
CA ALA A 67 14.12 4.44 4.87
C ALA A 67 14.64 4.85 6.25
N TYR A 68 15.83 4.37 6.62
CA TYR A 68 16.49 4.66 7.90
C TYR A 68 15.56 4.38 9.09
N ASP A 69 15.60 5.24 10.12
CA ASP A 69 14.69 5.20 11.27
C ASP A 69 13.20 5.41 10.92
N GLY A 70 12.89 5.71 9.65
CA GLY A 70 11.53 5.86 9.14
C GLY A 70 10.83 4.53 8.82
N GLY A 71 11.54 3.41 8.79
CA GLY A 71 10.95 2.08 8.49
C GLY A 71 10.47 1.31 9.72
N HIS A 72 9.57 0.35 9.53
CA HIS A 72 9.20 -0.61 10.60
C HIS A 72 9.00 -2.04 10.06
N GLU A 73 7.99 -2.27 9.23
CA GLU A 73 7.83 -3.50 8.44
C GLU A 73 7.47 -3.12 6.99
N PRO A 74 7.97 -3.84 5.96
CA PRO A 74 7.64 -3.52 4.59
C PRO A 74 6.16 -3.81 4.26
N LEU A 75 5.59 -3.04 3.35
CA LEU A 75 4.37 -3.41 2.62
C LEU A 75 4.76 -4.32 1.47
N ILE A 76 4.12 -5.49 1.35
CA ILE A 76 4.42 -6.48 0.30
C ILE A 76 3.13 -6.98 -0.37
N ILE A 77 2.79 -6.45 -1.54
CA ILE A 77 1.64 -6.93 -2.33
C ILE A 77 2.16 -7.69 -3.56
N GLN A 78 2.00 -9.01 -3.55
CA GLN A 78 2.51 -9.89 -4.61
C GLN A 78 1.39 -10.51 -5.44
N CYS A 79 1.54 -10.44 -6.76
CA CYS A 79 0.63 -11.09 -7.69
C CYS A 79 0.86 -12.62 -7.75
N ARG A 80 2.12 -13.07 -7.67
CA ARG A 80 2.50 -14.46 -7.95
C ARG A 80 2.49 -15.42 -6.77
N GLN A 81 2.65 -14.93 -5.54
CA GLN A 81 2.70 -15.82 -4.39
C GLN A 81 1.30 -16.34 -4.00
N HIS A 82 1.26 -17.53 -3.41
CA HIS A 82 0.02 -18.19 -2.96
C HIS A 82 -0.74 -17.40 -1.88
N ARG A 83 -0.07 -16.49 -1.16
CA ARG A 83 -0.72 -15.70 -0.11
C ARG A 83 -1.58 -14.62 -0.73
N SER A 84 -2.88 -14.74 -0.50
CA SER A 84 -3.86 -13.72 -0.85
C SER A 84 -4.02 -12.66 0.23
N SER A 85 -3.51 -12.90 1.45
CA SER A 85 -3.55 -11.94 2.55
C SER A 85 -2.15 -11.54 3.03
N GLY A 86 -2.07 -10.35 3.62
CA GLY A 86 -0.86 -9.81 4.22
C GLY A 86 -1.19 -8.74 5.27
N PHE A 87 -0.16 -8.29 5.96
CA PHE A 87 -0.22 -7.17 6.88
C PHE A 87 1.10 -6.43 6.85
N THR A 88 1.10 -5.19 7.31
CA THR A 88 2.31 -4.40 7.54
C THR A 88 2.13 -3.56 8.79
N LYS A 89 3.09 -3.63 9.70
CA LYS A 89 3.16 -2.72 10.84
C LYS A 89 3.97 -1.50 10.45
N THR A 90 3.35 -0.33 10.44
CA THR A 90 4.04 0.92 10.14
C THR A 90 4.47 1.66 11.39
N ALA A 91 3.87 1.32 12.55
CA ALA A 91 4.06 2.04 13.80
C ALA A 91 3.83 3.57 13.66
N ARG A 92 2.95 3.99 12.73
CA ARG A 92 2.68 5.41 12.40
C ARG A 92 3.91 6.19 11.97
N LYS A 93 4.93 5.51 11.44
CA LYS A 93 6.10 6.16 10.87
C LYS A 93 5.74 6.87 9.56
N PRO A 94 6.58 7.80 9.06
CA PRO A 94 6.20 8.68 7.94
C PRO A 94 5.69 7.97 6.69
N TYR A 95 6.21 6.77 6.36
CA TYR A 95 5.78 6.00 5.20
C TYR A 95 4.38 5.38 5.33
N ASP A 96 3.75 5.48 6.50
CA ASP A 96 2.36 5.05 6.74
C ASP A 96 1.38 5.71 5.77
N THR A 97 1.60 6.97 5.43
CA THR A 97 0.79 7.71 4.45
C THR A 97 0.83 7.05 3.07
N VAL A 98 2.02 6.65 2.60
CA VAL A 98 2.20 5.93 1.33
C VAL A 98 1.50 4.57 1.38
N VAL A 99 1.73 3.82 2.46
CA VAL A 99 1.12 2.50 2.67
C VAL A 99 -0.41 2.60 2.66
N GLY A 100 -0.97 3.50 3.46
CA GLY A 100 -2.41 3.73 3.55
C GLY A 100 -2.99 4.15 2.19
N CYS A 101 -2.33 5.05 1.46
CA CYS A 101 -2.80 5.50 0.15
C CYS A 101 -2.79 4.37 -0.89
N ILE A 102 -1.77 3.50 -0.91
CA ILE A 102 -1.71 2.34 -1.81
C ILE A 102 -2.82 1.33 -1.48
N LEU A 103 -3.03 1.03 -0.20
CA LEU A 103 -4.10 0.10 0.22
C LEU A 103 -5.48 0.66 -0.11
N LEU A 104 -5.71 1.95 0.14
CA LEU A 104 -6.93 2.64 -0.26
C LEU A 104 -7.13 2.60 -1.77
N ARG A 105 -6.07 2.83 -2.56
CA ARG A 105 -6.16 2.76 -4.03
C ARG A 105 -6.48 1.37 -4.53
N ALA A 106 -5.92 0.33 -3.91
CA ALA A 106 -6.24 -1.05 -4.24
C ALA A 106 -7.72 -1.37 -3.98
N PHE A 107 -8.26 -0.93 -2.84
CA PHE A 107 -9.69 -1.04 -2.54
C PHE A 107 -10.55 -0.30 -3.57
N MET A 108 -10.26 0.97 -3.86
CA MET A 108 -11.05 1.76 -4.81
C MET A 108 -11.05 1.20 -6.24
N LEU A 109 -9.97 0.52 -6.64
CA LEU A 109 -9.86 -0.10 -7.97
C LEU A 109 -10.57 -1.46 -8.07
N ALA A 110 -10.72 -2.17 -6.95
CA ALA A 110 -11.31 -3.51 -6.92
C ALA A 110 -12.08 -3.78 -5.62
N PRO A 111 -13.14 -3.01 -5.31
CA PRO A 111 -13.78 -3.03 -4.00
C PRO A 111 -14.42 -4.38 -3.64
N THR A 112 -14.70 -5.25 -4.63
CA THR A 112 -15.22 -6.60 -4.33
C THR A 112 -14.12 -7.65 -4.15
N GLN A 113 -12.87 -7.31 -4.51
CA GLN A 113 -11.74 -8.24 -4.57
C GLN A 113 -10.53 -7.81 -3.74
N PHE A 114 -10.50 -6.61 -3.19
CA PHE A 114 -9.43 -6.15 -2.32
C PHE A 114 -10.02 -5.63 -1.01
N TYR A 115 -9.73 -6.33 0.09
CA TYR A 115 -10.21 -6.02 1.42
C TYR A 115 -9.08 -5.37 2.22
N VAL A 116 -9.42 -4.34 2.99
CA VAL A 116 -8.48 -3.59 3.84
C VAL A 116 -9.00 -3.54 5.26
N GLY A 117 -8.12 -3.72 6.23
CA GLY A 117 -8.36 -3.54 7.66
C GLY A 117 -7.24 -2.71 8.29
N SER A 118 -7.51 -2.06 9.42
CA SER A 118 -6.52 -1.28 10.17
C SER A 118 -6.78 -1.40 11.67
N ASP A 119 -5.72 -1.28 12.47
CA ASP A 119 -5.85 -1.04 13.90
C ASP A 119 -6.42 0.36 14.21
N GLY A 120 -6.39 1.28 13.23
CA GLY A 120 -6.87 2.66 13.34
C GLY A 120 -8.28 2.90 12.86
N PHE A 121 -8.81 4.06 13.23
CA PHE A 121 -10.10 4.58 12.77
C PHE A 121 -9.97 5.36 11.44
N TRP A 122 -11.10 5.71 10.84
CA TRP A 122 -11.14 6.25 9.47
C TRP A 122 -10.60 7.68 9.43
N GLU A 123 -10.83 8.39 10.51
CA GLU A 123 -10.32 9.73 10.78
C GLU A 123 -8.80 9.73 10.82
N GLU A 124 -8.16 8.64 11.28
CA GLU A 124 -6.71 8.51 11.36
C GLU A 124 -6.06 8.28 10.00
N TRP A 125 -6.83 7.85 9.00
CA TRP A 125 -6.40 7.72 7.61
C TRP A 125 -6.42 9.05 6.84
N LYS A 126 -6.57 10.19 7.53
CA LYS A 126 -6.66 11.52 6.91
C LYS A 126 -5.54 11.79 5.90
N ASP A 127 -4.29 11.55 6.27
CA ASP A 127 -3.14 11.88 5.42
C ASP A 127 -3.13 11.04 4.13
N ALA A 128 -3.45 9.75 4.24
CA ALA A 128 -3.61 8.86 3.09
C ALA A 128 -4.76 9.31 2.17
N ARG A 129 -5.87 9.78 2.73
CA ARG A 129 -7.03 10.30 1.96
C ARG A 129 -6.71 11.63 1.29
N ASP A 130 -6.01 12.52 1.98
CA ASP A 130 -5.57 13.79 1.41
C ASP A 130 -4.62 13.55 0.23
N LEU A 131 -3.65 12.62 0.38
CA LEU A 131 -2.75 12.20 -0.70
C LEU A 131 -3.51 11.57 -1.86
N TYR A 132 -4.49 10.71 -1.58
CA TYR A 132 -5.35 10.16 -2.62
C TYR A 132 -6.09 11.27 -3.39
N ALA A 133 -6.73 12.20 -2.67
CA ALA A 133 -7.52 13.26 -3.26
C ALA A 133 -6.68 14.25 -4.10
N SER A 134 -5.40 14.43 -3.77
CA SER A 134 -4.49 15.25 -4.58
C SER A 134 -4.12 14.58 -5.91
N LEU A 135 -4.00 13.25 -5.93
CA LEU A 135 -3.61 12.46 -7.10
C LEU A 135 -4.79 12.17 -8.04
N TRP A 136 -5.99 11.96 -7.49
CA TRP A 136 -7.21 11.67 -8.25
C TRP A 136 -8.33 12.66 -7.87
N PRO A 137 -8.19 13.95 -8.23
CA PRO A 137 -9.20 14.94 -7.89
C PRO A 137 -10.53 14.61 -8.56
N GLY A 138 -11.59 14.50 -7.74
CA GLY A 138 -12.96 14.24 -8.19
C GLY A 138 -13.42 12.78 -8.06
N GLU A 139 -12.54 11.85 -7.70
CA GLU A 139 -12.96 10.51 -7.29
C GLU A 139 -13.48 10.55 -5.84
N ALA A 140 -14.67 10.02 -5.59
CA ALA A 140 -15.23 9.90 -4.24
C ALA A 140 -14.48 8.79 -3.50
N ILE A 141 -14.01 9.07 -2.28
CA ILE A 141 -13.30 8.10 -1.44
C ILE A 141 -14.33 7.39 -0.55
N GLU A 142 -14.35 6.07 -0.63
CA GLU A 142 -15.18 5.22 0.22
C GLU A 142 -14.33 4.60 1.35
N CYS A 143 -14.93 4.44 2.53
CA CYS A 143 -14.30 3.77 3.65
C CYS A 143 -14.30 2.24 3.41
N PRO A 144 -13.13 1.55 3.42
CA PRO A 144 -13.08 0.12 3.13
C PRO A 144 -13.80 -0.79 4.15
N TRP A 145 -14.14 -0.28 5.33
CA TRP A 145 -14.67 -1.09 6.42
C TRP A 145 -16.19 -1.22 6.44
N GLY A 146 -16.89 -0.45 5.60
CA GLY A 146 -18.36 -0.41 5.54
C GLY A 146 -18.95 0.20 6.80
N GLU A 147 -19.54 1.40 6.68
CA GLU A 147 -20.45 1.92 7.70
C GLU A 147 -21.88 1.41 7.46
#